data_AF-A0A962LEX1-F1
#
_entry.id   AF-A0A962LEX1-F1
#
_cell.length_a   1.000
_cell.length_b   1.000
_cell.length_c   1.000
_cell.angle_alpha   90.00
_cell.angle_beta   90.00
_cell.angle_gamma   90.00
#
_symmetry.space_group_name_H-M   'P 1'
#
loop_
_entity.id
_entity.type
_entity.pdbx_description
1 polymer ?
#
loop_
_entity_poly.entity_id
_entity_poly.type
_entity_poly.pdbx_seq_one_letter_code
_entity_poly.pdbx_strand_id
1 'polypeptide(L)'
;RARFVAGDEALARQVEAVRQAILCRPRESAALALEVQQMRDRMREHLLPTGPAHQGEFDLKQGYGGIVDIEFMVQYAVLAWSHQYPELTRWSDNVRILETLGREGLLEQSKCEALTEAYICFRSAAHQLSLQQQAGTVPADRFVDLREVVTTAWNALFAAP
;
A
#
# COMPACT_ATOMS: atom_id res chain seq x y z
N ARG A 1 -3.64 8.51 3.66
CA ARG A 1 -2.76 9.21 2.70
C ARG A 1 -2.84 10.73 2.76
N ALA A 2 -4.01 11.33 3.05
CA ALA A 2 -4.12 12.78 3.22
C ALA A 2 -3.16 13.30 4.31
N ARG A 3 -2.65 14.51 4.10
CA ARG A 3 -1.83 15.29 5.03
C ARG A 3 -1.99 16.77 4.74
N PHE A 4 -1.81 17.62 5.74
CA PHE A 4 -1.66 19.05 5.51
C PHE A 4 -0.40 19.35 4.67
N VAL A 5 -0.51 20.26 3.70
CA VAL A 5 0.61 20.62 2.80
C VAL A 5 0.98 22.10 2.91
N ALA A 6 -0.01 22.99 2.99
CA ALA A 6 0.20 24.43 3.11
C ALA A 6 -1.04 25.11 3.71
N GLY A 7 -0.82 26.25 4.39
CA GLY A 7 -1.86 27.08 4.99
C GLY A 7 -1.53 27.45 6.44
N ASP A 8 -2.53 27.96 7.15
CA ASP A 8 -2.42 28.37 8.56
C ASP A 8 -2.18 27.18 9.51
N GLU A 9 -1.35 27.38 10.54
CA GLU A 9 -0.97 26.34 11.49
C GLU A 9 -2.13 25.91 12.41
N ALA A 10 -3.03 26.83 12.79
CA ALA A 10 -4.17 26.46 13.62
C ALA A 10 -5.13 25.57 12.82
N LEU A 11 -5.34 25.89 11.53
CA LEU A 11 -6.08 25.02 10.62
C LEU A 11 -5.38 23.67 10.42
N ALA A 12 -4.05 23.64 10.28
CA ALA A 12 -3.27 22.41 10.15
C ALA A 12 -3.52 21.46 11.33
N ARG A 13 -3.48 21.99 12.57
CA ARG A 13 -3.77 21.22 13.79
C ARG A 13 -5.19 20.66 13.80
N GLN A 14 -6.18 21.44 13.36
CA GLN A 14 -7.57 20.99 13.29
C GLN A 14 -7.76 19.86 12.26
N VAL A 15 -7.17 20.00 11.07
CA VAL A 15 -7.24 18.98 10.01
C VAL A 15 -6.60 17.68 10.46
N GLU A 16 -5.41 17.74 11.07
CA GLU A 16 -4.73 16.53 11.55
C GLU A 16 -5.48 15.87 12.71
N ALA A 17 -6.10 16.64 13.61
CA ALA A 17 -6.95 16.10 14.68
C ALA A 17 -8.17 15.34 14.11
N VAL A 18 -8.85 15.91 13.10
CA VAL A 18 -9.97 15.23 12.41
C VAL A 18 -9.49 13.95 11.72
N ARG A 19 -8.37 14.03 11.01
CA ARG A 19 -7.78 12.87 10.32
C ARG A 19 -7.47 11.75 11.30
N GLN A 20 -6.78 12.04 12.40
CA GLN A 20 -6.46 11.07 13.45
C GLN A 20 -7.75 10.47 14.04
N ALA A 21 -8.74 11.30 14.37
CA ALA A 21 -10.01 10.83 14.92
C ALA A 21 -10.75 9.87 13.98
N ILE A 22 -10.69 10.09 12.66
CA ILE A 22 -11.29 9.18 11.66
C ILE A 22 -10.51 7.87 11.56
N LEU A 23 -9.17 7.94 11.52
CA LEU A 23 -8.32 6.75 11.40
C LEU A 23 -8.42 5.86 12.65
N CYS A 24 -8.46 6.44 13.85
CA CYS A 24 -8.55 5.73 15.12
C CYS A 24 -9.97 5.21 15.48
N ARG A 25 -10.96 5.30 14.58
CA ARG A 25 -12.28 4.69 14.83
C ARG A 25 -12.14 3.17 14.93
N PRO A 26 -12.80 2.51 15.90
CA PRO A 26 -12.80 1.05 15.98
C PRO A 26 -13.49 0.47 14.75
N ARG A 27 -12.93 -0.61 14.21
CA ARG A 27 -13.47 -1.35 13.06
C ARG A 27 -13.35 -2.85 13.33
N GLU A 28 -14.32 -3.61 12.86
CA GLU A 28 -14.24 -5.07 12.86
C GLU A 28 -13.27 -5.48 11.74
N SER A 29 -12.23 -6.24 12.09
CA SER A 29 -11.09 -6.45 11.21
C SER A 29 -11.44 -7.38 10.04
N ALA A 30 -12.29 -8.39 10.24
CA ALA A 30 -12.66 -9.31 9.18
C ALA A 30 -13.55 -8.64 8.11
N ALA A 31 -14.55 -7.87 8.53
CA ALA A 31 -15.39 -7.09 7.64
C ALA A 31 -14.57 -6.05 6.87
N LEU A 32 -13.66 -5.34 7.53
CA LEU A 32 -12.77 -4.38 6.89
C LEU A 32 -11.83 -5.04 5.88
N ALA A 33 -11.25 -6.19 6.21
CA ALA A 33 -10.39 -6.96 5.31
C ALA A 33 -11.14 -7.32 4.02
N LEU A 34 -12.37 -7.82 4.15
CA LEU A 34 -13.22 -8.17 3.02
C LEU A 34 -13.53 -6.95 2.13
N GLU A 35 -13.91 -5.82 2.73
CA GLU A 35 -14.18 -4.57 2.00
C GLU A 35 -12.95 -4.08 1.22
N VAL A 36 -11.77 -4.13 1.84
CA VAL A 36 -10.51 -3.71 1.22
C VAL A 36 -10.15 -4.62 0.05
N GLN A 37 -10.27 -5.95 0.21
CA GLN A 37 -10.01 -6.92 -0.86
C GLN A 37 -10.99 -6.72 -2.03
N GLN A 38 -12.29 -6.63 -1.76
CA GLN A 38 -13.31 -6.41 -2.80
C GLN A 38 -13.11 -5.08 -3.54
N MET A 39 -12.69 -4.03 -2.84
CA MET A 39 -12.33 -2.77 -3.49
C MET A 39 -11.09 -2.93 -4.36
N ARG A 40 -10.06 -3.65 -3.87
CA ARG A 40 -8.83 -3.88 -4.62
C ARG A 40 -9.07 -4.67 -5.90
N ASP A 41 -9.87 -5.73 -5.82
CA ASP A 41 -10.16 -6.61 -6.95
C ASP A 41 -10.95 -5.87 -8.02
N ARG A 42 -12.00 -5.13 -7.64
CA ARG A 42 -12.72 -4.24 -8.58
C ARG A 42 -11.79 -3.23 -9.23
N MET A 43 -10.88 -2.60 -8.48
CA MET A 43 -9.90 -1.70 -9.08
C MET A 43 -8.96 -2.42 -10.04
N ARG A 44 -8.55 -3.66 -9.74
CA ARG A 44 -7.68 -4.46 -10.61
C ARG A 44 -8.38 -4.75 -11.93
N GLU A 45 -9.63 -5.19 -11.89
CA GLU A 45 -10.43 -5.52 -13.08
C GLU A 45 -10.53 -4.37 -14.07
N HIS A 46 -10.61 -3.13 -13.58
CA HIS A 46 -10.79 -1.94 -14.42
C HIS A 46 -9.47 -1.26 -14.82
N LEU A 47 -8.43 -1.35 -13.99
CA LEU A 47 -7.20 -0.59 -14.16
C LEU A 47 -6.02 -1.42 -14.67
N LEU A 48 -6.03 -2.74 -14.47
CA LEU A 48 -4.97 -3.61 -14.98
C LEU A 48 -5.12 -3.73 -16.50
N PRO A 49 -4.11 -3.32 -17.29
CA PRO A 49 -4.19 -3.46 -18.74
C PRO A 49 -4.31 -4.92 -19.16
N THR A 50 -5.24 -5.22 -20.06
CA THR A 50 -5.49 -6.58 -20.57
C THR A 50 -5.40 -6.62 -22.09
N GLY A 51 -5.14 -7.81 -22.64
CA GLY A 51 -5.05 -8.05 -24.08
C GLY A 51 -3.68 -8.53 -24.55
N PRO A 52 -3.52 -8.86 -25.85
CA PRO A 52 -2.30 -9.47 -26.39
C PRO A 52 -1.04 -8.64 -26.18
N ALA A 53 -1.16 -7.31 -26.22
CA ALA A 53 -0.05 -6.37 -26.04
C ALA A 53 0.52 -6.36 -24.61
N HIS A 54 -0.17 -6.98 -23.65
CA HIS A 54 0.26 -7.08 -22.25
C HIS A 54 0.61 -8.50 -21.84
N GLN A 55 0.59 -9.46 -22.78
CA GLN A 55 1.06 -10.82 -22.51
C GLN A 55 2.57 -10.81 -22.26
N GLY A 56 3.00 -11.43 -21.17
CA GLY A 56 4.42 -11.44 -20.79
C GLY A 56 4.90 -10.13 -20.16
N GLU A 57 3.99 -9.21 -19.81
CA GLU A 57 4.30 -7.96 -19.11
C GLU A 57 3.76 -7.98 -17.68
N PHE A 58 4.39 -7.22 -16.80
CA PHE A 58 3.99 -6.93 -15.43
C PHE A 58 3.75 -5.44 -15.26
N ASP A 59 2.52 -5.06 -14.89
CA ASP A 59 2.20 -3.68 -14.53
C ASP A 59 2.70 -3.38 -13.10
N LEU A 60 3.67 -2.46 -12.98
CA LEU A 60 4.32 -2.13 -11.70
C LEU A 60 3.33 -1.60 -10.65
N LYS A 61 2.21 -1.02 -11.07
CA LYS A 61 1.21 -0.44 -10.16
C LYS A 61 0.08 -1.41 -9.87
N GLN A 62 -0.60 -1.84 -10.93
CA GLN A 62 -1.89 -2.55 -10.86
C GLN A 62 -1.73 -4.07 -10.82
N GLY A 63 -0.55 -4.59 -11.19
CA GLY A 63 -0.27 -6.02 -11.18
C GLY A 63 -0.37 -6.63 -9.78
N TYR A 64 -0.58 -7.94 -9.74
CA TYR A 64 -0.48 -8.72 -8.51
C TYR A 64 0.94 -8.63 -7.95
N GLY A 65 1.06 -8.26 -6.67
CA GLY A 65 2.35 -7.97 -6.05
C GLY A 65 2.91 -6.58 -6.40
N GLY A 66 2.11 -5.71 -7.03
CA GLY A 66 2.53 -4.36 -7.44
C GLY A 66 2.38 -3.30 -6.34
N ILE A 67 2.68 -2.05 -6.71
CA ILE A 67 2.66 -0.90 -5.78
C ILE A 67 1.31 -0.74 -5.09
N VAL A 68 0.19 -0.93 -5.81
CA VAL A 68 -1.15 -0.71 -5.27
C VAL A 68 -1.51 -1.76 -4.22
N ASP A 69 -1.00 -2.99 -4.33
CA ASP A 69 -1.20 -4.03 -3.30
C ASP A 69 -0.52 -3.59 -1.98
N ILE A 70 0.70 -3.05 -2.04
CA ILE A 70 1.39 -2.48 -0.86
C ILE A 70 0.61 -1.31 -0.28
N GLU A 71 0.11 -0.40 -1.12
CA GLU A 71 -0.71 0.74 -0.68
C GLU A 71 -1.97 0.29 0.06
N PHE A 72 -2.62 -0.78 -0.39
CA PHE A 72 -3.83 -1.33 0.23
C PHE A 72 -3.53 -2.05 1.54
N MET A 73 -2.44 -2.83 1.62
CA MET A 73 -2.02 -3.46 2.89
C MET A 73 -1.75 -2.42 3.97
N VAL A 74 -0.99 -1.37 3.62
CA VAL A 74 -0.68 -0.26 4.54
C VAL A 74 -1.96 0.47 4.97
N GLN A 75 -2.88 0.75 4.04
CA GLN A 75 -4.13 1.43 4.36
C GLN A 75 -5.04 0.58 5.26
N TYR A 76 -5.15 -0.72 4.98
CA TYR A 76 -5.85 -1.66 5.84
C TYR A 76 -5.26 -1.64 7.25
N ALA A 77 -3.95 -1.81 7.39
CA ALA A 77 -3.27 -1.84 8.67
C ALA A 77 -3.54 -0.57 9.51
N VAL A 78 -3.48 0.61 8.88
CA VAL A 78 -3.83 1.87 9.56
C VAL A 78 -5.30 1.85 10.00
N LEU A 79 -6.24 1.48 9.14
CA LEU A 79 -7.67 1.50 9.49
C LEU A 79 -8.05 0.45 10.54
N ALA A 80 -7.42 -0.72 10.50
CA ALA A 80 -7.67 -1.83 11.41
C ALA A 80 -7.06 -1.58 12.80
N TRP A 81 -5.85 -1.03 12.85
CA TRP A 81 -5.04 -1.05 14.08
C TRP A 81 -4.86 0.33 14.73
N SER A 82 -5.13 1.44 14.04
CA SER A 82 -4.92 2.79 14.63
C SER A 82 -5.76 3.09 15.87
N HIS A 83 -6.86 2.37 16.09
CA HIS A 83 -7.64 2.50 17.33
C HIS A 83 -6.81 2.09 18.56
N GLN A 84 -6.04 1.00 18.44
CA GLN A 84 -5.19 0.48 19.51
C GLN A 84 -3.76 1.06 19.45
N TYR A 85 -3.29 1.41 18.24
CA TYR A 85 -1.95 1.91 17.97
C TYR A 85 -2.01 3.26 17.25
N PRO A 86 -2.32 4.37 17.95
CA PRO A 86 -2.49 5.69 17.32
C PRO A 86 -1.24 6.21 16.58
N GLU A 87 -0.05 5.71 16.89
CA GLU A 87 1.20 6.03 16.19
C GLU A 87 1.14 5.75 14.68
N LEU A 88 0.31 4.79 14.24
CA LEU A 88 0.05 4.51 12.82
C LEU A 88 -0.57 5.69 12.07
N THR A 89 -1.13 6.67 12.79
CA THR A 89 -1.70 7.90 12.22
C THR A 89 -0.68 9.03 12.11
N ARG A 90 0.58 8.83 12.51
CA ARG A 90 1.60 9.88 12.45
C ARG A 90 2.02 10.25 11.03
N TRP A 91 2.15 9.23 10.18
CA TRP A 91 2.64 9.38 8.81
C TRP A 91 1.53 9.08 7.79
N SER A 92 1.77 9.45 6.54
CA SER A 92 0.77 9.29 5.47
C SER A 92 1.30 8.59 4.21
N ASP A 93 2.61 8.30 4.18
CA ASP A 93 3.33 7.58 3.14
C ASP A 93 3.65 6.15 3.58
N ASN A 94 3.79 5.26 2.59
CA ASN A 94 3.90 3.83 2.84
C ASN A 94 5.14 3.43 3.61
N VAL A 95 6.30 4.03 3.30
CA VAL A 95 7.59 3.67 3.89
C VAL A 95 7.55 3.89 5.40
N ARG A 96 7.21 5.11 5.84
CA ARG A 96 7.17 5.42 7.27
C ARG A 96 6.04 4.70 8.02
N ILE A 97 4.95 4.33 7.33
CA ILE A 97 3.91 3.50 7.96
C ILE A 97 4.42 2.06 8.12
N LEU A 98 5.08 1.46 7.12
CA LEU A 98 5.70 0.12 7.23
C LEU A 98 6.76 0.08 8.34
N GLU A 99 7.60 1.10 8.44
CA GLU A 99 8.55 1.26 9.56
C GLU A 99 7.83 1.28 10.91
N THR A 100 6.71 2.01 11.00
CA THR A 100 5.91 2.07 12.24
C THR A 100 5.29 0.70 12.54
N LEU A 101 4.75 -0.01 11.55
CA LEU A 101 4.19 -1.35 11.72
C LEU A 101 5.21 -2.36 12.27
N GLY A 102 6.44 -2.31 11.77
CA GLY A 102 7.53 -3.16 12.27
C GLY A 102 7.96 -2.78 13.69
N ARG A 103 8.13 -1.47 13.96
CA ARG A 103 8.49 -0.95 15.29
C ARG A 103 7.48 -1.29 16.38
N GLU A 104 6.18 -1.22 16.06
CA GLU A 104 5.10 -1.58 16.99
C GLU A 104 4.88 -3.10 17.09
N GLY A 105 5.61 -3.92 16.32
CA GLY A 105 5.51 -5.39 16.33
C GLY A 105 4.22 -5.94 15.71
N LEU A 106 3.50 -5.13 14.94
CA LEU A 106 2.25 -5.52 14.26
C LEU A 106 2.50 -6.37 13.02
N LEU A 107 3.66 -6.18 12.40
CA LEU A 107 4.21 -7.04 11.38
C LEU A 107 5.67 -7.35 11.73
N GLU A 108 6.17 -8.48 11.25
CA GLU A 108 7.58 -8.83 11.40
C GLU A 108 8.46 -7.76 10.73
N GLN A 109 9.48 -7.28 11.44
CA GLN A 109 10.35 -6.20 10.97
C GLN A 109 10.96 -6.51 9.58
N SER A 110 11.43 -7.74 9.38
CA SER A 110 11.98 -8.22 8.11
C SER A 110 10.99 -8.12 6.95
N LYS A 111 9.70 -8.37 7.20
CA LYS A 111 8.63 -8.25 6.20
C LYS A 111 8.37 -6.78 5.86
N CYS A 112 8.36 -5.89 6.85
CA CYS A 112 8.22 -4.45 6.62
C CYS A 112 9.38 -3.89 5.78
N GLU A 113 10.60 -4.34 6.04
CA GLU A 113 11.79 -3.97 5.26
C GLU A 113 11.70 -4.48 3.82
N ALA A 114 11.34 -5.76 3.63
CA ALA A 114 11.19 -6.34 2.30
C ALA A 114 10.06 -5.67 1.47
N LEU A 115 8.93 -5.33 2.11
CA LEU A 115 7.85 -4.56 1.46
C LEU A 115 8.29 -3.13 1.11
N THR A 116 9.11 -2.51 1.96
CA THR A 116 9.68 -1.18 1.72
C THR A 116 10.64 -1.20 0.52
N GLU A 117 11.50 -2.21 0.45
CA GLU A 117 12.40 -2.43 -0.69
C GLU A 117 11.60 -2.62 -1.99
N ALA A 118 10.62 -3.53 -1.99
CA ALA A 118 9.75 -3.76 -3.14
C ALA A 118 9.06 -2.46 -3.61
N TYR A 119 8.51 -1.68 -2.67
CA TYR A 119 7.88 -0.40 -2.98
C TYR A 119 8.85 0.58 -3.63
N ILE A 120 10.05 0.74 -3.07
CA ILE A 120 11.07 1.66 -3.59
C ILE A 120 11.54 1.23 -4.98
N CYS A 121 11.78 -0.07 -5.19
CA CYS A 121 12.18 -0.62 -6.48
C CYS A 121 11.12 -0.38 -7.56
N PHE A 122 9.85 -0.70 -7.28
CA PHE A 122 8.77 -0.49 -8.25
C PHE A 122 8.54 0.98 -8.55
N ARG A 123 8.57 1.85 -7.52
CA ARG A 123 8.44 3.30 -7.69
C ARG A 123 9.57 3.87 -8.53
N SER A 124 10.79 3.44 -8.29
CA SER A 124 11.98 3.88 -9.04
C SER A 124 11.90 3.44 -10.51
N ALA A 125 11.54 2.19 -10.77
CA ALA A 125 11.33 1.68 -12.12
C ALA A 125 10.21 2.45 -12.86
N ALA A 126 9.07 2.69 -12.19
CA ALA A 126 7.97 3.47 -12.76
C ALA A 126 8.39 4.92 -13.08
N HIS A 127 9.20 5.55 -12.22
CA HIS A 127 9.74 6.88 -12.49
C HIS A 127 10.69 6.87 -13.71
N GLN A 128 11.56 5.87 -13.82
CA GLN A 128 12.47 5.72 -14.96
C GLN A 128 11.73 5.52 -16.29
N LEU A 129 10.67 4.70 -16.30
CA LEU A 129 9.82 4.49 -17.49
C LEU A 129 9.08 5.78 -17.87
N SER A 130 8.57 6.51 -16.88
CA SER A 130 7.90 7.80 -17.12
C SER A 130 8.82 8.83 -17.76
N LEU A 131 10.11 8.89 -17.36
CA LEU A 131 11.10 9.78 -17.99
C LEU A 131 11.37 9.43 -19.46
N GLN A 132 11.16 8.17 -19.83
CA GLN A 132 11.29 7.68 -21.20
C GLN A 132 9.97 7.71 -21.98
N GLN A 133 8.89 8.25 -21.39
CA GLN A 133 7.53 8.24 -21.96
C GLN A 133 7.03 6.83 -22.29
N GLN A 134 7.48 5.83 -21.53
CA GLN A 134 7.06 4.44 -21.66
C GLN A 134 5.91 4.11 -20.70
N ALA A 135 5.16 3.05 -21.03
CA ALA A 135 4.15 2.51 -20.14
C ALA A 135 4.77 2.05 -18.81
N GLY A 136 3.97 2.03 -17.75
CA GLY A 136 4.39 1.57 -16.42
C GLY A 136 4.49 0.04 -16.29
N THR A 137 4.82 -0.65 -17.39
CA THR A 137 4.96 -2.10 -17.45
C THR A 137 6.41 -2.49 -17.68
N VAL A 138 6.78 -3.69 -17.26
CA VAL A 138 8.08 -4.31 -17.48
C VAL A 138 7.89 -5.76 -17.90
N PRO A 139 8.89 -6.40 -18.53
CA PRO A 139 8.84 -7.84 -18.80
C PRO A 139 8.53 -8.65 -17.53
N ALA A 140 7.72 -9.70 -17.66
CA ALA A 140 7.19 -10.46 -16.53
C ALA A 140 8.25 -11.25 -15.74
N ASP A 141 9.45 -11.42 -16.28
CA ASP A 141 10.61 -12.01 -15.61
C ASP A 141 11.37 -11.00 -14.72
N ARG A 142 10.97 -9.73 -14.73
CA ARG A 142 11.51 -8.69 -13.85
C ARG A 142 10.84 -8.73 -12.49
N PHE A 143 11.66 -8.51 -11.45
CA PHE A 143 11.24 -8.35 -10.06
C PHE A 143 10.40 -9.51 -9.49
N VAL A 144 10.61 -10.74 -9.99
CA VAL A 144 9.84 -11.92 -9.58
C VAL A 144 9.87 -12.11 -8.06
N ASP A 145 11.06 -12.07 -7.46
CA ASP A 145 11.23 -12.26 -6.01
C ASP A 145 10.51 -11.18 -5.20
N LEU A 146 10.60 -9.91 -5.62
CA LEU A 146 9.92 -8.79 -4.93
C LEU A 146 8.40 -8.89 -5.06
N ARG A 147 7.89 -9.37 -6.20
CA ARG A 147 6.46 -9.60 -6.41
C ARG A 147 5.97 -10.73 -5.51
N GLU A 148 6.74 -11.80 -5.40
CA GLU A 148 6.44 -12.93 -4.51
C GLU A 148 6.39 -12.49 -3.04
N VAL A 149 7.32 -11.63 -2.60
CA VAL A 149 7.29 -11.01 -1.27
C VAL A 149 5.96 -10.29 -1.04
N VAL A 150 5.54 -9.43 -1.96
CA VAL A 150 4.30 -8.64 -1.82
C VAL A 150 3.08 -9.55 -1.86
N THR A 151 3.02 -10.51 -2.78
CA THR A 151 1.91 -11.46 -2.88
C THR A 151 1.79 -12.34 -1.64
N THR A 152 2.92 -12.81 -1.09
CA THR A 152 2.94 -13.61 0.13
C THR A 152 2.46 -12.79 1.33
N ALA A 153 2.93 -11.55 1.46
CA ALA A 153 2.47 -10.63 2.50
C ALA A 153 0.98 -10.31 2.38
N TRP A 154 0.48 -10.08 1.16
CA TRP A 154 -0.93 -9.86 0.88
C TRP A 154 -1.77 -11.05 1.35
N ASN A 155 -1.40 -12.26 0.93
CA ASN A 155 -2.12 -13.48 1.28
C ASN A 155 -2.10 -13.74 2.78
N ALA A 156 -0.96 -13.50 3.45
CA ALA A 156 -0.87 -13.66 4.90
C ALA A 156 -1.73 -12.65 5.68
N LEU A 157 -1.79 -11.39 5.21
CA LEU A 157 -2.53 -10.32 5.87
C LEU A 157 -4.04 -10.48 5.73
N PHE A 158 -4.49 -11.01 4.60
CA PHE A 158 -5.91 -11.19 4.29
C PHE A 158 -6.36 -12.65 4.21
N ALA A 159 -5.58 -13.58 4.78
CA ALA A 159 -6.03 -14.95 4.98
C ALA A 159 -7.27 -14.93 5.89
N ALA A 160 -8.30 -15.68 5.52
CA ALA A 160 -9.44 -15.88 6.41
C ALA A 160 -8.95 -16.55 7.71
N PRO A 161 -9.43 -16.12 8.89
CA PRO A 161 -9.16 -16.80 10.15
C PRO A 161 -9.73 -18.24 10.17
#